data_AF-A0A3G6TTG1-F1
#
_entry.id   AF-A0A3G6TTG1-F1
#
_cell.length_a   1.000
_cell.length_b   1.000
_cell.length_c   1.000
_cell.angle_alpha   90.00
_cell.angle_beta   90.00
_cell.angle_gamma   90.00
#
_symmetry.space_group_name_H-M   'P 1'
#
loop_
_entity.id
_entity.type
_entity.pdbx_description
1 polymer ?
#
loop_
_entity_poly.entity_id
_entity_poly.type
_entity_poly.pdbx_seq_one_letter_code
_entity_poly.pdbx_strand_id
1 'polypeptide(L)'
;MHFEKGKVYLVNDINSGKLRHMKGDVKNHSDIFAFLNFPDSDCLKVDFCYEKLKKRNIKELRKEVSSIIGEDFALEDAEYSEKVMIILFLLLKENDIVAVNTAGMSFYSINCLKERFTKITAFLNRILVVYNDK
;
A
#
# COMPACT_ATOMS: atom_id res chain seq x y z
N MET A 1 4.40 15.06 9.02
CA MET A 1 3.47 14.11 9.69
C MET A 1 4.25 13.36 10.75
N HIS A 2 3.66 13.05 11.92
CA HIS A 2 4.32 12.19 12.92
C HIS A 2 3.90 10.74 12.67
N PHE A 3 4.79 9.93 12.10
CA PHE A 3 4.50 8.54 11.82
C PHE A 3 4.83 7.65 13.02
N GLU A 4 3.96 6.67 13.28
CA GLU A 4 4.09 5.66 14.30
C GLU A 4 3.96 4.29 13.66
N LYS A 5 4.83 3.35 14.05
CA LYS A 5 4.78 1.99 13.51
C LYS A 5 3.46 1.30 13.86
N GLY A 6 3.00 0.44 12.97
CA GLY A 6 1.72 -0.25 13.12
C GLY A 6 0.49 0.56 12.72
N LYS A 7 0.67 1.67 11.99
CA LYS A 7 -0.42 2.58 11.61
C LYS A 7 -0.57 2.74 10.10
N VAL A 8 -1.80 3.07 9.71
CA VAL A 8 -2.17 3.50 8.36
C VAL A 8 -2.59 4.97 8.42
N TYR A 9 -2.03 5.79 7.54
CA TYR A 9 -2.33 7.21 7.41
C TYR A 9 -3.02 7.48 6.08
N LEU A 10 -4.16 8.18 6.08
CA LEU A 10 -4.81 8.64 4.86
C LEU A 10 -4.47 10.11 4.60
N VAL A 11 -4.03 10.40 3.38
CA VAL A 11 -3.78 11.74 2.88
C VAL A 11 -4.72 11.99 1.71
N ASN A 12 -5.76 12.78 1.94
CA ASN A 12 -6.67 13.24 0.90
C ASN A 12 -6.17 14.59 0.36
N ASP A 13 -5.68 14.63 -0.87
CA ASP A 13 -5.11 15.82 -1.49
C ASP A 13 -5.88 16.25 -2.73
N ILE A 14 -6.79 17.19 -2.52
CA ILE A 14 -7.62 17.79 -3.57
C ILE A 14 -6.83 18.89 -4.32
N ASN A 15 -5.71 19.40 -3.77
CA ASN A 15 -5.08 20.66 -4.22
C ASN A 15 -3.56 20.55 -4.50
N SER A 16 -3.02 19.36 -4.75
CA SER A 16 -1.63 19.05 -5.21
C SER A 16 -0.46 19.42 -4.28
N GLY A 17 -0.67 20.27 -3.27
CA GLY A 17 0.38 20.70 -2.35
C GLY A 17 0.78 19.63 -1.33
N LYS A 18 -0.13 18.74 -0.93
CA LYS A 18 0.14 17.77 0.14
C LYS A 18 1.04 16.62 -0.32
N LEU A 19 1.06 16.31 -1.61
CA LEU A 19 1.92 15.25 -2.17
C LEU A 19 3.41 15.47 -1.85
N ARG A 20 3.93 16.67 -2.14
CA ARG A 20 5.35 16.99 -1.92
C ARG A 20 5.71 16.94 -0.44
N HIS A 21 4.86 17.50 0.42
CA HIS A 21 5.06 17.46 1.87
C HIS A 21 5.02 16.04 2.42
N MET A 22 4.05 15.21 2.00
CA MET A 22 3.96 13.81 2.40
C MET A 22 5.21 13.02 1.99
N LYS A 23 5.69 13.19 0.75
CA LYS A 23 6.92 12.54 0.30
C LYS A 23 8.14 12.98 1.11
N GLY A 24 8.24 14.27 1.43
CA GLY A 24 9.28 14.80 2.31
C GLY A 24 9.22 14.19 3.71
N ASP A 25 8.03 14.12 4.30
CA ASP A 25 7.80 13.49 5.61
C ASP A 25 8.24 12.02 5.63
N VAL A 26 7.88 11.24 4.60
CA VAL A 26 8.27 9.82 4.49
C VAL A 26 9.78 9.66 4.41
N LYS A 27 10.44 10.43 3.53
CA LYS A 27 11.90 10.40 3.34
C LYS A 27 12.68 10.83 4.57
N ASN A 28 12.14 11.76 5.35
CA ASN A 28 12.77 12.23 6.58
C ASN A 28 12.57 11.28 7.75
N HIS A 29 11.57 10.40 7.70
CA HIS A 29 11.25 9.49 8.81
C HIS A 29 12.01 8.17 8.75
N SER A 30 12.31 7.65 7.56
CA SER A 30 12.97 6.37 7.38
C SER A 30 13.89 6.40 6.17
N ASP A 31 15.04 5.74 6.26
CA ASP A 31 15.93 5.47 5.12
C ASP A 31 15.42 4.30 4.25
N ILE A 32 14.55 3.45 4.81
CA ILE A 32 13.99 2.28 4.13
C ILE A 32 12.51 2.55 3.84
N PHE A 33 12.24 3.04 2.62
CA PHE A 33 10.89 3.39 2.17
C PHE A 33 10.65 3.06 0.70
N ALA A 34 9.38 2.89 0.34
CA ALA A 34 8.95 2.73 -1.05
C ALA A 34 7.76 3.62 -1.41
N PHE A 35 7.74 4.09 -2.65
CA PHE A 35 6.62 4.80 -3.26
C PHE A 35 6.01 3.96 -4.37
N LEU A 36 4.74 3.61 -4.22
CA LEU A 36 3.97 2.79 -5.16
C LEU A 36 2.92 3.63 -5.89
N ASN A 37 2.90 3.50 -7.21
CA ASN A 37 1.89 4.03 -8.12
C ASN A 37 1.77 5.57 -8.19
N PHE A 38 2.80 6.30 -7.76
CA PHE A 38 2.85 7.76 -7.97
C PHE A 38 3.23 8.12 -9.41
N PRO A 39 2.86 9.30 -9.93
CA PRO A 39 3.14 9.72 -11.31
C PRO A 39 4.63 9.98 -11.62
N ASP A 40 5.52 9.83 -10.65
CA ASP A 40 6.96 10.01 -10.84
C ASP A 40 7.58 8.82 -11.60
N SER A 41 8.69 9.07 -12.31
CA SER A 41 9.46 8.06 -13.03
C SER A 41 10.10 7.02 -12.10
N ASP A 42 10.54 7.46 -10.92
CA ASP A 42 11.35 6.66 -10.01
C ASP A 42 10.49 5.82 -9.05
N CYS A 43 9.17 5.90 -9.17
CA CYS A 43 8.23 5.17 -8.34
C CYS A 43 7.87 3.81 -8.95
N LEU A 44 7.68 2.82 -8.08
CA LEU A 44 7.23 1.49 -8.48
C LEU A 44 5.83 1.56 -9.07
N LYS A 45 5.55 0.75 -10.10
CA LYS A 45 4.23 0.64 -10.73
C LYS A 45 3.64 -0.73 -10.42
N VAL A 46 2.37 -0.76 -10.03
CA VAL A 46 1.69 -1.98 -9.55
C VAL A 46 1.75 -3.09 -10.59
N ASP A 47 1.34 -2.80 -11.83
CA ASP A 47 1.28 -3.82 -12.89
C ASP A 47 2.66 -4.39 -13.21
N PHE A 48 3.67 -3.53 -13.34
CA PHE A 48 5.05 -3.97 -13.61
C PHE A 48 5.63 -4.82 -12.48
N CYS A 49 5.36 -4.48 -11.22
CA CYS A 49 5.79 -5.29 -10.07
C CYS A 49 5.04 -6.63 -10.05
N TYR A 50 3.74 -6.63 -10.33
CA TYR A 50 2.89 -7.81 -10.28
C TYR A 50 3.19 -8.81 -11.39
N GLU A 51 3.42 -8.36 -12.61
CA GLU A 51 3.78 -9.21 -13.76
C GLU A 51 5.07 -10.00 -13.53
N LYS A 52 5.99 -9.49 -12.70
CA LYS A 52 7.23 -10.18 -12.33
C LYS A 52 7.01 -11.30 -11.31
N LEU A 53 5.85 -11.37 -10.65
CA LEU A 53 5.57 -12.39 -9.66
C LEU A 53 5.15 -13.71 -10.31
N LYS A 54 5.77 -14.80 -9.87
CA LYS A 54 5.31 -16.15 -10.24
C LYS A 54 3.94 -16.42 -9.58
N LYS A 55 3.05 -17.13 -10.28
CA LYS A 55 1.71 -17.53 -9.76
C LYS A 55 1.76 -18.21 -8.38
N ARG A 56 2.81 -18.99 -8.11
CA ARG A 56 3.01 -19.63 -6.80
C ARG A 56 3.20 -18.59 -5.69
N ASN A 57 4.04 -17.57 -5.93
CA ASN A 57 4.31 -16.51 -4.96
C ASN A 57 3.04 -15.72 -4.66
N ILE A 58 2.23 -15.42 -5.68
CA ILE A 58 0.93 -14.74 -5.48
C ILE A 58 0.04 -15.57 -4.55
N LYS A 59 -0.09 -16.88 -4.78
CA LYS A 59 -0.90 -17.77 -3.91
C LYS A 59 -0.38 -17.81 -2.48
N GLU A 60 0.94 -17.85 -2.28
CA GLU A 60 1.55 -17.85 -0.95
C GLU A 60 1.31 -16.50 -0.23
N LEU A 61 1.50 -15.37 -0.92
CA LEU A 61 1.22 -14.04 -0.38
C LEU A 61 -0.26 -13.86 -0.02
N ARG A 62 -1.18 -14.36 -0.85
CA ARG A 62 -2.62 -14.34 -0.56
C ARG A 62 -2.93 -15.08 0.74
N LYS A 63 -2.38 -16.29 0.92
CA LYS A 63 -2.55 -17.08 2.15
C LYS A 63 -2.00 -16.36 3.38
N GLU A 64 -0.82 -15.76 3.26
CA GLU A 64 -0.20 -15.01 4.35
C GLU A 64 -1.06 -13.81 4.74
N VAL A 65 -1.53 -13.03 3.76
CA VAL A 65 -2.46 -11.92 4.00
C VAL A 65 -3.73 -12.42 4.67
N SER A 66 -4.41 -13.45 4.13
CA SER A 66 -5.63 -14.04 4.71
C SER A 66 -5.42 -14.43 6.18
N SER A 67 -4.28 -15.05 6.49
CA SER A 67 -3.92 -15.43 7.86
C SER A 67 -3.76 -14.24 8.79
N ILE A 68 -3.21 -13.12 8.32
CA ILE A 68 -3.01 -11.90 9.13
C ILE A 68 -4.34 -11.18 9.34
N ILE A 69 -5.18 -11.07 8.30
CA ILE A 69 -6.44 -10.33 8.40
C ILE A 69 -7.56 -11.16 9.04
N GLY A 70 -7.42 -12.49 9.09
CA GLY A 70 -8.39 -13.42 9.69
C GLY A 70 -9.62 -13.68 8.82
N GLU A 71 -9.54 -13.41 7.52
CA GLU A 71 -10.60 -13.62 6.53
C GLU A 71 -9.97 -14.04 5.20
N ASP A 72 -10.76 -14.59 4.28
CA ASP A 72 -10.23 -14.93 2.96
C ASP A 72 -9.92 -13.66 2.16
N PHE A 73 -8.71 -13.58 1.62
CA PHE A 73 -8.29 -12.56 0.68
C PHE A 73 -8.89 -12.87 -0.70
N ALA A 74 -10.20 -12.65 -0.80
CA ALA A 74 -10.96 -12.64 -2.04
C ALA A 74 -11.48 -11.22 -2.27
N LEU A 75 -11.25 -10.71 -3.48
CA LEU A 75 -11.91 -9.53 -4.02
C LEU A 75 -12.54 -10.00 -5.32
N GLU A 76 -13.77 -10.50 -5.25
CA GLU A 76 -14.40 -11.26 -6.34
C GLU A 76 -14.55 -10.47 -7.65
N ASP A 77 -14.38 -9.14 -7.66
CA ASP A 77 -14.51 -8.30 -8.87
C ASP A 77 -13.49 -7.15 -9.01
N ALA A 78 -12.33 -7.20 -8.32
CA ALA A 78 -11.40 -6.07 -8.30
C ALA A 78 -9.95 -6.44 -8.61
N GLU A 79 -9.69 -6.95 -9.83
CA GLU A 79 -8.37 -7.40 -10.29
C GLU A 79 -7.25 -6.42 -9.96
N TYR A 80 -7.44 -5.12 -10.24
CA TYR A 80 -6.44 -4.10 -9.93
C TYR A 80 -6.23 -3.89 -8.42
N SER A 81 -7.31 -3.89 -7.63
CA SER A 81 -7.19 -3.73 -6.17
C SER A 81 -6.48 -4.91 -5.52
N GLU A 82 -6.69 -6.13 -6.04
CA GLU A 82 -5.94 -7.31 -5.60
C GLU A 82 -4.45 -7.14 -5.89
N LYS A 83 -4.08 -6.72 -7.11
CA LYS A 83 -2.67 -6.44 -7.47
C LYS A 83 -2.05 -5.41 -6.54
N VAL A 84 -2.75 -4.30 -6.28
CA VAL A 84 -2.28 -3.25 -5.37
C VAL A 84 -2.00 -3.83 -3.99
N MET A 85 -2.97 -4.55 -3.40
CA MET A 85 -2.82 -5.10 -2.05
C MET A 85 -1.69 -6.14 -1.97
N ILE A 86 -1.52 -7.01 -2.97
CA ILE A 86 -0.43 -7.98 -2.98
C ILE A 86 0.95 -7.32 -3.06
N ILE A 87 1.12 -6.35 -3.96
CA ILE A 87 2.38 -5.61 -4.09
C ILE A 87 2.65 -4.78 -2.84
N LEU A 88 1.62 -4.15 -2.28
CA LEU A 88 1.75 -3.35 -1.07
C LEU A 88 2.20 -4.19 0.12
N PHE A 89 1.63 -5.38 0.28
CA PHE A 89 2.04 -6.32 1.32
C PHE A 89 3.50 -6.74 1.15
N LEU A 90 3.91 -7.09 -0.07
CA LEU A 90 5.30 -7.45 -0.37
C LEU A 90 6.26 -6.31 0.00
N LEU A 91 5.94 -5.07 -0.41
CA LEU A 91 6.77 -3.91 -0.10
C LEU A 91 6.88 -3.64 1.41
N LEU A 92 5.81 -3.82 2.18
CA LEU A 92 5.85 -3.63 3.63
C LEU A 92 6.73 -4.67 4.35
N LYS A 93 6.95 -5.84 3.75
CA LYS A 93 7.91 -6.82 4.31
C LYS A 93 9.36 -6.34 4.20
N GLU A 94 9.65 -5.50 3.21
CA GLU A 94 11.00 -5.03 2.87
C GLU A 94 11.26 -3.58 3.32
N ASN A 95 10.20 -2.79 3.55
CA ASN A 95 10.30 -1.37 3.82
C ASN A 95 9.63 -1.00 5.14
N ASP A 96 10.23 -0.08 5.89
CA ASP A 96 9.66 0.43 7.14
C ASP A 96 8.42 1.30 6.89
N ILE A 97 8.44 2.07 5.79
CA ILE A 97 7.31 2.86 5.32
C ILE A 97 7.03 2.56 3.85
N VAL A 98 5.77 2.32 3.51
CA VAL A 98 5.32 2.33 2.12
C VAL A 98 4.26 3.41 1.95
N ALA A 99 4.42 4.24 0.94
CA ALA A 99 3.38 5.15 0.49
C ALA A 99 2.79 4.63 -0.83
N VAL A 100 1.47 4.65 -0.97
CA VAL A 100 0.76 4.21 -2.17
C VAL A 100 -0.20 5.29 -2.66
N ASN A 101 -0.18 5.57 -3.96
CA ASN A 101 -1.24 6.36 -4.60
C ASN A 101 -2.36 5.42 -5.06
N THR A 102 -3.59 5.70 -4.62
CA THR A 102 -4.80 4.92 -4.93
C THR A 102 -5.51 5.36 -6.21
N ALA A 103 -4.85 6.12 -7.08
CA ALA A 103 -5.34 6.42 -8.43
C ALA A 103 -5.84 5.14 -9.13
N GLY A 104 -7.03 5.21 -9.73
CA GLY A 104 -7.70 4.04 -10.34
C GLY A 104 -8.49 3.14 -9.37
N MET A 105 -8.38 3.29 -8.05
CA MET A 105 -9.18 2.54 -7.08
C MET A 105 -10.52 3.22 -6.78
N SER A 106 -11.57 2.43 -6.51
CA SER A 106 -12.85 2.95 -6.02
C SER A 106 -12.75 3.35 -4.54
N PHE A 107 -13.63 4.24 -4.05
CA PHE A 107 -13.70 4.56 -2.61
C PHE A 107 -13.91 3.32 -1.75
N TYR A 108 -14.74 2.38 -2.20
CA TYR A 108 -14.96 1.10 -1.52
C TYR A 108 -13.66 0.29 -1.41
N SER A 109 -12.91 0.19 -2.51
CA SER A 109 -11.62 -0.50 -2.54
C SER A 109 -10.59 0.15 -1.61
N ILE A 110 -10.58 1.48 -1.51
CA ILE A 110 -9.69 2.24 -0.62
C ILE A 110 -10.04 1.99 0.85
N ASN A 111 -11.33 1.97 1.19
CA ASN A 111 -11.79 1.64 2.55
C ASN A 111 -11.40 0.21 2.92
N CYS A 112 -11.64 -0.75 2.04
CA CYS A 112 -11.23 -2.14 2.23
C CYS A 112 -9.71 -2.27 2.43
N LEU A 113 -8.91 -1.55 1.63
CA LEU A 113 -7.46 -1.47 1.79
C LEU A 113 -7.09 -0.95 3.17
N LYS A 114 -7.67 0.18 3.61
CA LYS A 114 -7.41 0.76 4.93
C LYS A 114 -7.70 -0.21 6.06
N GLU A 115 -8.86 -0.85 6.04
CA GLU A 115 -9.29 -1.79 7.09
C GLU A 115 -8.34 -2.99 7.17
N ARG A 116 -8.08 -3.65 6.03
CA ARG A 116 -7.19 -4.81 5.96
C ARG A 116 -5.76 -4.45 6.34
N PHE A 117 -5.25 -3.34 5.83
CA PHE A 117 -3.87 -2.92 6.10
C PHE A 117 -3.65 -2.35 7.49
N THR A 118 -4.71 -1.98 8.23
CA THR A 118 -4.56 -1.67 9.66
C THR A 118 -4.10 -2.90 10.44
N LYS A 119 -4.65 -4.08 10.13
CA LYS A 119 -4.21 -5.36 10.74
C LYS A 119 -2.79 -5.73 10.29
N ILE A 120 -2.51 -5.60 8.99
CA ILE A 120 -1.21 -5.94 8.40
C ILE A 120 -0.09 -5.06 8.94
N THR A 121 -0.27 -3.74 8.95
CA THR A 121 0.74 -2.80 9.44
C THR A 121 1.03 -3.04 10.92
N ALA A 122 0.00 -3.27 11.74
CA ALA A 122 0.15 -3.63 13.14
C ALA A 122 0.94 -4.94 13.33
N PHE A 123 0.62 -5.98 12.55
CA PHE A 123 1.31 -7.27 12.60
C PHE A 123 2.79 -7.16 12.19
N LEU A 124 3.08 -6.46 11.09
CA LEU A 124 4.45 -6.29 10.58
C LEU A 124 5.25 -5.22 11.34
N ASN A 125 4.59 -4.42 12.19
CA ASN A 125 5.15 -3.22 12.81
C ASN A 125 5.73 -2.26 11.75
N ARG A 126 4.90 -1.90 10.76
CA ARG A 126 5.24 -1.06 9.60
C ARG A 126 4.28 0.11 9.45
N ILE A 127 4.62 1.07 8.58
CA ILE A 127 3.80 2.25 8.32
C ILE A 127 3.30 2.21 6.88
N LEU A 128 2.00 2.44 6.71
CA LEU A 128 1.40 2.63 5.40
C LEU A 128 0.85 4.06 5.29
N VAL A 129 1.21 4.75 4.20
CA VAL A 129 0.60 6.03 3.82
C VAL A 129 -0.22 5.82 2.56
N VAL A 130 -1.53 6.03 2.66
CA VAL A 130 -2.48 5.94 1.56
C VAL A 130 -2.75 7.36 1.07
N TYR A 131 -2.26 7.67 -0.11
CA TYR A 131 -2.50 8.94 -0.78
C TYR A 131 -3.66 8.79 -1.76
N ASN A 132 -4.69 9.61 -1.59
CA ASN A 132 -5.85 9.67 -2.47
C ASN A 132 -6.02 11.10 -2.99
N ASP A 133 -6.01 11.26 -4.31
CA ASP A 133 -6.22 12.54 -5.02
C ASP A 133 -7.63 12.69 -5.60
N LYS A 134 -8.53 11.75 -5.30
CA LYS A 134 -9.96 11.84 -5.62
C LYS A 134 -10.76 12.55 -4.54
#